data_AF-A0A7C2ZB44-F1
#
_entry.id   AF-A0A7C2ZB44-F1
#
_cell.length_a   1.000
_cell.length_b   1.000
_cell.length_c   1.000
_cell.angle_alpha   90.00
_cell.angle_beta   90.00
_cell.angle_gamma   90.00
#
_symmetry.space_group_name_H-M   'P 1'
#
loop_
_entity.id
_entity.type
_entity.pdbx_description
1 polymer ?
#
loop_
_entity_poly.entity_id
_entity_poly.type
_entity_poly.pdbx_seq_one_letter_code
_entity_poly.pdbx_strand_id
1 'polypeptide(L)'
;MTERKPEGYIDGTPLHPESLMMGYGYKPEWSEGAIKCPIFQTSTFVFKTAEEGKAFFELAYGLREPKPGEQAGLIYSRINNPDLEILEDRLCLWDEAEDGAVFESGMAAIATAVLAYVRPGDMIFHNEPLYGGTDHLFRSVLRAFGIHAVPFPAGAPNEQVEAILADCPLRDRLAMIYIETPANPTNALVDIEFCSQLAKRYAPNGREVIVAVDNTFLGPLWQHPLKHGADLVLYSATKYIGGHSDLIAGACLGSRAKLAPVKALRTFLGTMAGPWTGWLLMRSLETLKLRMTAQMKNARYVADFLADHPKVQRVYYLGHLTEEHPQFALYRKQCLAPGGMISFEIVGGEAEAFRFL
;
A
#
# COMPACT_ATOMS: atom_id res chain seq x y z
N MET A 1 -4.90 20.53 -12.73
CA MET A 1 -6.16 19.97 -12.21
C MET A 1 -6.73 19.05 -13.26
N THR A 2 -6.31 17.78 -13.27
CA THR A 2 -6.87 16.73 -14.13
C THR A 2 -8.29 16.42 -13.64
N GLU A 3 -9.28 16.54 -14.53
CA GLU A 3 -10.69 16.34 -14.26
C GLU A 3 -10.94 15.04 -13.47
N ARG A 4 -11.40 15.17 -12.23
CA ARG A 4 -11.86 14.02 -11.43
C ARG A 4 -13.12 13.48 -12.10
N LYS A 5 -13.22 12.15 -12.28
CA LYS A 5 -14.35 11.54 -13.01
C LYS A 5 -15.67 12.04 -12.39
N PRO A 6 -16.61 12.60 -13.19
CA PRO A 6 -17.85 13.22 -12.68
C PRO A 6 -18.72 12.23 -11.88
N GLU A 7 -18.50 10.93 -12.07
CA GLU A 7 -19.11 9.81 -11.34
C GLU A 7 -18.81 9.81 -9.82
N GLY A 8 -17.86 10.62 -9.35
CA GLY A 8 -17.52 10.77 -7.93
C GLY A 8 -18.39 11.77 -7.15
N TYR A 9 -19.31 12.48 -7.82
CA TYR A 9 -20.02 13.63 -7.26
C TYR A 9 -21.52 13.60 -7.56
N ILE A 10 -22.34 14.12 -6.64
CA ILE A 10 -23.76 14.44 -6.85
C ILE A 10 -23.97 15.91 -6.49
N ASP A 11 -24.45 16.72 -7.43
CA ASP A 11 -24.67 18.17 -7.26
C ASP A 11 -23.45 18.92 -6.68
N GLY A 12 -22.25 18.54 -7.10
CA GLY A 12 -20.99 19.09 -6.62
C GLY A 12 -20.51 18.56 -5.26
N THR A 13 -21.30 17.71 -4.60
CA THR A 13 -20.92 17.06 -3.34
C THR A 13 -20.19 15.75 -3.62
N PRO A 14 -18.97 15.54 -3.08
CA PRO A 14 -18.23 14.29 -3.26
C PRO A 14 -18.95 13.14 -2.53
N LEU A 15 -19.06 12.00 -3.19
CA LEU A 15 -19.59 10.79 -2.59
C LEU A 15 -18.53 10.12 -1.72
N HIS A 16 -18.98 9.43 -0.67
CA HIS A 16 -18.11 8.62 0.17
C HIS A 16 -17.62 7.37 -0.57
N PRO A 17 -16.40 6.88 -0.30
CA PRO A 17 -15.87 5.68 -0.94
C PRO A 17 -16.80 4.46 -0.84
N GLU A 18 -17.49 4.26 0.28
CA GLU A 18 -18.45 3.15 0.47
C GLU A 18 -19.57 3.13 -0.58
N SER A 19 -20.10 4.31 -0.92
CA SER A 19 -21.12 4.44 -1.98
C SER A 19 -20.51 4.19 -3.35
N LEU A 20 -19.30 4.68 -3.57
CA LEU A 20 -18.59 4.59 -4.85
C LEU A 20 -18.12 3.17 -5.18
N MET A 21 -17.83 2.31 -4.18
CA MET A 21 -17.43 0.92 -4.40
C MET A 21 -18.48 0.11 -5.17
N MET A 22 -19.74 0.55 -5.19
CA MET A 22 -20.83 -0.16 -5.85
C MET A 22 -20.78 -0.05 -7.38
N GLY A 23 -20.17 1.00 -7.94
CA GLY A 23 -20.26 1.27 -9.38
C GLY A 23 -19.18 2.18 -9.98
N TYR A 24 -18.34 2.85 -9.18
CA TYR A 24 -17.35 3.80 -9.70
C TYR A 24 -16.43 3.15 -10.74
N GLY A 25 -16.19 3.87 -11.84
CA GLY A 25 -15.34 3.42 -12.94
C GLY A 25 -16.04 2.49 -13.94
N TYR A 26 -17.31 2.15 -13.74
CA TYR A 26 -18.06 1.27 -14.64
C TYR A 26 -19.47 1.80 -14.91
N LYS A 27 -19.90 1.75 -16.18
CA LYS A 27 -21.25 2.08 -16.61
C LYS A 27 -21.96 0.84 -17.14
N PRO A 28 -23.12 0.43 -16.59
CA PRO A 28 -23.86 -0.74 -17.06
C PRO A 28 -24.18 -0.72 -18.56
N GLU A 29 -24.36 0.46 -19.15
CA GLU A 29 -24.64 0.65 -20.58
C GLU A 29 -23.49 0.19 -21.49
N TRP A 30 -22.28 0.02 -20.95
CA TRP A 30 -21.15 -0.54 -21.71
C TRP A 30 -21.29 -2.04 -21.96
N SER A 31 -22.16 -2.74 -21.24
CA SER A 31 -22.33 -4.19 -21.32
C SER A 31 -23.79 -4.61 -21.11
N GLU A 32 -24.70 -4.16 -21.97
CA GLU A 32 -26.10 -4.62 -22.02
C GLU A 32 -26.84 -4.49 -20.66
N GLY A 33 -26.47 -3.52 -19.84
CA GLY A 33 -27.08 -3.29 -18.53
C GLY A 33 -26.57 -4.23 -17.42
N ALA A 34 -25.46 -4.95 -17.62
CA ALA A 34 -24.84 -5.73 -16.56
C ALA A 34 -24.45 -4.81 -15.40
N ILE A 35 -24.90 -5.13 -14.17
CA ILE A 35 -24.67 -4.27 -13.01
C ILE A 35 -23.21 -4.29 -12.51
N LYS A 36 -22.51 -5.40 -12.75
CA LYS A 36 -21.09 -5.56 -12.41
C LYS A 36 -20.27 -5.50 -13.68
N CYS A 37 -19.07 -4.92 -13.57
CA CYS A 37 -18.07 -4.98 -14.64
C CYS A 37 -17.87 -6.45 -15.06
N PRO A 38 -18.01 -6.78 -16.35
CA PRO A 38 -17.66 -8.09 -16.87
C PRO A 38 -16.18 -8.37 -16.65
N ILE A 39 -15.82 -9.64 -16.49
CA ILE A 39 -14.40 -10.03 -16.43
C ILE A 39 -13.83 -9.96 -17.86
N PHE A 40 -12.91 -9.03 -18.08
CA PHE A 40 -12.15 -8.89 -19.33
C PHE A 40 -10.98 -9.88 -19.34
N GLN A 41 -11.32 -11.18 -19.41
CA GLN A 41 -10.36 -12.30 -19.46
C GLN A 41 -9.72 -12.43 -20.85
N THR A 42 -8.92 -11.44 -21.24
CA THR A 42 -8.19 -11.41 -22.51
C THR A 42 -6.74 -11.00 -22.29
N SER A 43 -5.86 -11.37 -23.22
CA SER A 43 -4.48 -10.87 -23.29
C SER A 43 -4.37 -9.66 -24.22
N THR A 44 -5.04 -9.70 -25.38
CA THR A 44 -4.92 -8.70 -26.46
C THR A 44 -6.24 -7.98 -26.72
N PHE A 45 -6.13 -6.70 -27.10
CA PHE A 45 -7.25 -5.89 -27.57
C PHE A 45 -7.10 -5.58 -29.06
N VAL A 46 -8.23 -5.43 -29.76
CA VAL A 46 -8.26 -5.14 -31.21
C VAL A 46 -8.26 -3.65 -31.46
N PHE A 47 -7.55 -3.21 -32.50
CA PHE A 47 -7.60 -1.83 -33.00
C PHE A 47 -8.56 -1.73 -34.17
N LYS A 48 -9.23 -0.59 -34.30
CA LYS A 48 -10.13 -0.32 -35.44
C LYS A 48 -9.34 0.00 -36.71
N THR A 49 -8.18 0.67 -36.57
CA THR A 49 -7.30 1.02 -37.69
C THR A 49 -5.82 0.84 -37.31
N ALA A 50 -4.94 0.80 -38.32
CA ALA A 50 -3.51 0.70 -38.10
C ALA A 50 -2.93 1.97 -37.45
N GLU A 51 -3.49 3.14 -37.80
CA GLU A 51 -3.12 4.44 -37.22
C GLU A 51 -3.46 4.51 -35.73
N GLU A 52 -4.60 3.96 -35.32
CA GLU A 52 -5.00 3.86 -33.90
C GLU A 52 -4.04 2.95 -33.14
N GLY A 53 -3.71 1.77 -33.69
CA GLY A 53 -2.72 0.88 -33.11
C GLY A 53 -1.36 1.56 -32.91
N LYS A 54 -0.84 2.24 -33.94
CA LYS A 54 0.40 3.02 -33.83
C LYS A 54 0.29 4.08 -32.72
N ALA A 55 -0.79 4.84 -32.70
CA ALA A 55 -1.00 5.92 -31.74
C ALA A 55 -1.03 5.41 -30.29
N PHE A 56 -1.64 4.25 -30.04
CA PHE A 56 -1.70 3.62 -28.72
C PHE A 56 -0.31 3.14 -28.27
N PHE A 57 0.45 2.48 -29.14
CA PHE A 57 1.81 2.03 -28.82
C PHE A 57 2.78 3.19 -28.55
N GLU A 58 2.69 4.27 -29.32
CA GLU A 58 3.52 5.47 -29.08
C GLU A 58 3.28 6.06 -27.69
N LEU A 59 2.03 6.06 -27.22
CA LEU A 59 1.70 6.50 -25.87
C LEU A 59 2.17 5.51 -24.79
N ALA A 60 1.86 4.23 -24.96
CA ALA A 60 2.17 3.20 -23.96
C ALA A 60 3.68 3.01 -23.74
N TYR A 61 4.50 3.27 -24.77
CA TYR A 61 5.96 3.23 -24.68
C TYR A 61 6.60 4.60 -24.41
N GLY A 62 5.82 5.65 -24.19
CA GLY A 62 6.35 7.00 -23.91
C GLY A 62 7.13 7.61 -25.06
N LEU A 63 6.83 7.22 -26.31
CA LEU A 63 7.44 7.80 -27.51
C LEU A 63 6.86 9.19 -27.83
N ARG A 64 5.70 9.54 -27.23
CA ARG A 64 5.11 10.87 -27.28
C ARG A 64 4.21 11.13 -26.08
N GLU A 65 3.94 12.40 -25.83
CA GLU A 65 2.94 12.84 -24.86
C GLU A 65 1.51 12.68 -25.40
N PRO A 66 0.52 12.43 -24.52
CA PRO A 66 -0.89 12.43 -24.90
C PRO A 66 -1.34 13.82 -25.34
N LYS A 67 -2.14 13.86 -26.41
CA LYS A 67 -2.83 15.09 -26.81
C LYS A 67 -3.89 15.45 -25.76
N PRO A 68 -4.29 16.73 -25.63
CA PRO A 68 -5.38 17.11 -24.75
C PRO A 68 -6.65 16.29 -25.05
N GLY A 69 -7.16 15.57 -24.05
CA GLY A 69 -8.35 14.71 -24.18
C GLY A 69 -8.12 13.34 -24.80
N GLU A 70 -6.88 12.98 -25.16
CA GLU A 70 -6.55 11.65 -25.69
C GLU A 70 -6.46 10.63 -24.54
N GLN A 71 -7.26 9.57 -24.62
CA GLN A 71 -7.24 8.48 -23.66
C GLN A 71 -6.23 7.41 -24.10
N ALA A 72 -5.54 6.81 -23.13
CA ALA A 72 -4.71 5.64 -23.40
C ALA A 72 -5.61 4.49 -23.87
N GLY A 73 -5.31 3.95 -25.04
CA GLY A 73 -6.04 2.81 -25.57
C GLY A 73 -5.65 1.50 -24.89
N LEU A 74 -6.54 0.51 -24.98
CA LEU A 74 -6.27 -0.85 -24.55
C LEU A 74 -5.41 -1.56 -25.61
N ILE A 75 -4.27 -2.10 -25.20
CA ILE A 75 -3.32 -2.77 -26.12
C ILE A 75 -3.15 -4.22 -25.72
N TYR A 76 -2.65 -4.44 -24.51
CA TYR A 76 -2.31 -5.75 -23.98
C TYR A 76 -2.48 -5.71 -22.46
N SER A 77 -3.11 -6.74 -21.87
CA SER A 77 -3.48 -6.74 -20.45
C SER A 77 -2.32 -6.60 -19.46
N ARG A 78 -1.07 -6.82 -19.91
CA ARG A 78 0.15 -6.51 -19.12
C ARG A 78 0.38 -5.02 -18.90
N ILE A 79 -0.09 -4.20 -19.83
CA ILE A 79 0.02 -2.74 -19.78
C ILE A 79 -1.22 -2.22 -19.04
N ASN A 80 -2.40 -2.54 -19.57
CA ASN A 80 -3.67 -2.10 -19.05
C ASN A 80 -4.80 -3.11 -19.31
N ASN A 81 -5.65 -3.31 -18.32
CA ASN A 81 -6.82 -4.16 -18.36
C ASN A 81 -7.98 -3.47 -17.64
N PRO A 82 -9.21 -3.44 -18.18
CA PRO A 82 -10.32 -2.69 -17.59
C PRO A 82 -10.64 -3.09 -16.14
N ASP A 83 -10.60 -4.39 -15.79
CA ASP A 83 -10.86 -4.83 -14.41
C ASP A 83 -9.82 -4.27 -13.43
N LEU A 84 -8.56 -4.17 -13.88
CA LEU A 84 -7.48 -3.62 -13.07
C LEU A 84 -7.56 -2.10 -12.99
N GLU A 85 -7.87 -1.41 -14.09
CA GLU A 85 -8.01 0.06 -14.09
C GLU A 85 -9.14 0.50 -13.15
N ILE A 86 -10.30 -0.17 -13.20
CA ILE A 86 -11.43 0.12 -12.31
C ILE A 86 -11.06 -0.17 -10.86
N LEU A 87 -10.35 -1.28 -10.60
CA LEU A 87 -9.87 -1.61 -9.27
C LEU A 87 -8.87 -0.58 -8.74
N GLU A 88 -7.88 -0.19 -9.56
CA GLU A 88 -6.88 0.83 -9.23
C GLU A 88 -7.55 2.14 -8.85
N ASP A 89 -8.49 2.61 -9.68
CA ASP A 89 -9.29 3.80 -9.43
C ASP A 89 -10.07 3.72 -8.12
N ARG A 90 -10.69 2.57 -7.82
CA ARG A 90 -11.45 2.36 -6.58
C ARG A 90 -10.55 2.32 -5.34
N LEU A 91 -9.36 1.75 -5.43
CA LEU A 91 -8.39 1.78 -4.33
C LEU A 91 -7.93 3.21 -4.04
N CYS A 92 -7.71 4.02 -5.07
CA CYS A 92 -7.34 5.43 -4.93
C CYS A 92 -8.36 6.25 -4.14
N LEU A 93 -9.65 5.92 -4.23
CA LEU A 93 -10.70 6.61 -3.47
C LEU A 93 -10.53 6.50 -1.95
N TRP A 94 -9.98 5.40 -1.45
CA TRP A 94 -9.83 5.20 -0.01
C TRP A 94 -8.65 5.97 0.59
N ASP A 95 -7.52 6.04 -0.11
CA ASP A 95 -6.33 6.79 0.33
C ASP A 95 -6.24 8.21 -0.23
N GLU A 96 -7.26 8.63 -1.01
CA GLU A 96 -7.26 9.89 -1.76
C GLU A 96 -6.01 10.06 -2.66
N ALA A 97 -5.54 8.94 -3.21
CA ALA A 97 -4.40 8.90 -4.12
C ALA A 97 -4.79 9.37 -5.53
N GLU A 98 -3.81 9.83 -6.31
CA GLU A 98 -4.07 10.24 -7.70
C GLU A 98 -4.02 9.07 -8.69
N ASP A 99 -3.25 8.03 -8.38
CA ASP A 99 -3.06 6.84 -9.20
C ASP A 99 -2.68 5.62 -8.35
N GLY A 100 -2.90 4.44 -8.92
CA GLY A 100 -2.68 3.16 -8.30
C GLY A 100 -2.17 2.12 -9.29
N ALA A 101 -1.51 1.10 -8.75
CA ALA A 101 -1.07 -0.07 -9.51
C ALA A 101 -1.36 -1.33 -8.71
N VAL A 102 -2.05 -2.30 -9.32
CA VAL A 102 -2.34 -3.61 -8.72
C VAL A 102 -1.34 -4.66 -9.19
N PHE A 103 -0.98 -5.56 -8.28
CA PHE A 103 0.07 -6.58 -8.43
C PHE A 103 -0.42 -7.97 -8.03
N GLU A 104 0.25 -8.99 -8.54
CA GLU A 104 -0.06 -10.40 -8.25
C GLU A 104 0.16 -10.79 -6.78
N SER A 105 0.95 -10.02 -6.02
CA SER A 105 1.11 -10.19 -4.57
C SER A 105 1.59 -8.91 -3.89
N GLY A 106 1.48 -8.86 -2.55
CA GLY A 106 2.09 -7.78 -1.75
C GLY A 106 3.61 -7.68 -1.97
N MET A 107 4.29 -8.82 -2.05
CA MET A 107 5.74 -8.85 -2.35
C MET A 107 6.06 -8.33 -3.74
N ALA A 108 5.21 -8.61 -4.74
CA ALA A 108 5.36 -8.07 -6.08
C ALA A 108 5.20 -6.54 -6.10
N ALA A 109 4.25 -6.00 -5.32
CA ALA A 109 4.09 -4.55 -5.14
C ALA A 109 5.34 -3.93 -4.49
N ILE A 110 5.81 -4.49 -3.37
CA ILE A 110 7.00 -4.01 -2.63
C ILE A 110 8.24 -4.07 -3.50
N ALA A 111 8.54 -5.23 -4.10
CA ALA A 111 9.75 -5.42 -4.91
C ALA A 111 9.74 -4.49 -6.14
N THR A 112 8.59 -4.36 -6.83
CA THR A 112 8.50 -3.47 -7.99
C THR A 112 8.65 -2.01 -7.58
N ALA A 113 8.01 -1.56 -6.50
CA ALA A 113 8.13 -0.19 -6.03
C ALA A 113 9.58 0.15 -5.61
N VAL A 114 10.25 -0.75 -4.89
CA VAL A 114 11.65 -0.56 -4.49
C VAL A 114 12.57 -0.50 -5.72
N LEU A 115 12.47 -1.46 -6.63
CA LEU A 115 13.31 -1.52 -7.83
C LEU A 115 13.05 -0.36 -8.81
N ALA A 116 11.87 0.26 -8.77
CA ALA A 116 11.58 1.45 -9.58
C ALA A 116 12.51 2.62 -9.20
N TYR A 117 12.86 2.75 -7.91
CA TYR A 117 13.54 3.93 -7.36
C TYR A 117 14.96 3.69 -6.84
N VAL A 118 15.34 2.44 -6.60
CA VAL A 118 16.63 2.07 -6.00
C VAL A 118 17.52 1.39 -7.04
N ARG A 119 18.83 1.67 -6.99
CA ARG A 119 19.86 1.19 -7.92
C ARG A 119 21.03 0.56 -7.15
N PRO A 120 21.85 -0.31 -7.78
CA PRO A 120 23.07 -0.82 -7.17
C PRO A 120 23.93 0.31 -6.58
N GLY A 121 24.38 0.12 -5.34
CA GLY A 121 25.13 1.09 -4.56
C GLY A 121 24.26 1.97 -3.66
N ASP A 122 22.94 2.05 -3.88
CA ASP A 122 22.03 2.84 -3.05
C ASP A 122 21.79 2.21 -1.67
N MET A 123 21.25 3.04 -0.77
CA MET A 123 20.81 2.66 0.56
C MET A 123 19.30 2.85 0.74
N ILE A 124 18.66 1.84 1.33
CA ILE A 124 17.30 1.88 1.87
C ILE A 124 17.41 1.98 3.39
N PHE A 125 16.78 3.00 3.98
CA PHE A 125 16.66 3.14 5.43
C PHE A 125 15.28 2.64 5.85
N HIS A 126 15.19 1.73 6.83
CA HIS A 126 13.92 1.10 7.17
C HIS A 126 13.74 0.78 8.65
N ASN A 127 12.50 0.68 9.13
CA ASN A 127 12.27 0.23 10.49
C ASN A 127 12.45 -1.29 10.63
N GLU A 128 12.63 -1.75 11.86
CA GLU A 128 12.56 -3.16 12.23
C GLU A 128 11.71 -3.39 13.47
N PRO A 129 10.96 -4.50 13.52
CA PRO A 129 10.83 -5.52 12.48
C PRO A 129 10.01 -5.06 11.25
N LEU A 130 10.24 -5.72 10.11
CA LEU A 130 9.36 -5.70 8.93
C LEU A 130 8.71 -7.08 8.76
N TYR A 131 7.72 -7.18 7.88
CA TYR A 131 7.26 -8.45 7.35
C TYR A 131 8.45 -9.30 6.86
N GLY A 132 8.49 -10.57 7.26
CA GLY A 132 9.65 -11.44 7.01
C GLY A 132 10.03 -11.58 5.53
N GLY A 133 9.06 -11.50 4.62
CA GLY A 133 9.35 -11.46 3.17
C GLY A 133 10.08 -10.19 2.73
N THR A 134 9.71 -9.04 3.31
CA THR A 134 10.38 -7.75 3.06
C THR A 134 11.77 -7.72 3.67
N ASP A 135 11.93 -8.22 4.90
CA ASP A 135 13.23 -8.37 5.55
C ASP A 135 14.18 -9.23 4.69
N HIS A 136 13.70 -10.39 4.23
CA HIS A 136 14.48 -11.26 3.35
C HIS A 136 14.84 -10.60 2.02
N LEU A 137 13.87 -9.90 1.40
CA LEU A 137 14.11 -9.12 0.17
C LEU A 137 15.24 -8.11 0.38
N PHE A 138 15.22 -7.34 1.48
CA PHE A 138 16.20 -6.29 1.73
C PHE A 138 17.58 -6.84 2.10
N ARG A 139 17.64 -7.78 3.04
CA ARG A 139 18.89 -8.29 3.60
C ARG A 139 19.60 -9.30 2.72
N SER A 140 18.86 -10.04 1.89
CA SER A 140 19.41 -11.13 1.06
C SER A 140 19.36 -10.80 -0.42
N VAL A 141 18.16 -10.57 -0.97
CA VAL A 141 17.98 -10.44 -2.42
C VAL A 141 18.58 -9.13 -2.94
N LEU A 142 18.19 -7.98 -2.38
CA LEU A 142 18.68 -6.67 -2.80
C LEU A 142 20.16 -6.48 -2.48
N ARG A 143 20.63 -7.06 -1.38
CA ARG A 143 22.07 -7.11 -1.05
C ARG A 143 22.89 -7.78 -2.16
N ALA A 144 22.38 -8.85 -2.79
CA ALA A 144 23.06 -9.50 -3.91
C ALA A 144 23.16 -8.59 -5.16
N PHE A 145 22.26 -7.62 -5.30
CA PHE A 145 22.31 -6.58 -6.33
C PHE A 145 23.13 -5.34 -5.92
N GLY A 146 23.83 -5.39 -4.78
CA GLY A 146 24.61 -4.28 -4.26
C GLY A 146 23.76 -3.13 -3.69
N ILE A 147 22.50 -3.37 -3.36
CA ILE A 147 21.62 -2.42 -2.67
C ILE A 147 21.73 -2.69 -1.16
N HIS A 148 21.96 -1.64 -0.39
CA HIS A 148 22.18 -1.74 1.05
C HIS A 148 20.90 -1.42 1.82
N ALA A 149 20.64 -2.15 2.90
CA ALA A 149 19.54 -1.89 3.81
C ALA A 149 20.11 -1.57 5.20
N VAL A 150 19.67 -0.46 5.79
CA VAL A 150 20.08 -0.02 7.12
C VAL A 150 18.85 0.11 8.00
N PRO A 151 18.76 -0.67 9.09
CA PRO A 151 17.58 -0.69 9.95
C PRO A 151 17.62 0.39 11.04
N PHE A 152 16.44 0.75 11.54
CA PHE A 152 16.24 1.44 12.83
C PHE A 152 15.08 0.78 13.61
N PRO A 153 15.04 0.84 14.95
CA PRO A 153 13.99 0.17 15.71
C PRO A 153 12.63 0.84 15.55
N ALA A 154 11.57 0.06 15.29
CA ALA A 154 10.20 0.57 15.33
C ALA A 154 9.85 1.03 16.76
N GLY A 155 9.18 2.17 16.86
CA GLY A 155 8.86 2.80 18.15
C GLY A 155 10.02 3.48 18.87
N ALA A 156 11.21 3.56 18.26
CA ALA A 156 12.28 4.42 18.75
C ALA A 156 11.86 5.90 18.70
N PRO A 157 12.35 6.74 19.63
CA PRO A 157 12.22 8.19 19.52
C PRO A 157 12.82 8.72 18.21
N ASN A 158 12.21 9.76 17.65
CA ASN A 158 12.62 10.34 16.37
C ASN A 158 14.10 10.78 16.38
N GLU A 159 14.60 11.31 17.49
CA GLU A 159 16.00 11.73 17.65
C GLU A 159 16.97 10.56 17.51
N GLN A 160 16.58 9.37 18.02
CA GLN A 160 17.37 8.15 17.88
C GLN A 160 17.39 7.69 16.42
N VAL A 161 16.25 7.74 15.73
CA VAL A 161 16.14 7.36 14.32
C VAL A 161 17.02 8.26 13.45
N GLU A 162 17.00 9.58 13.68
CA GLU A 162 17.85 10.52 12.95
C GLU A 162 19.33 10.30 13.24
N ALA A 163 19.72 10.05 14.50
CA ALA A 163 21.12 9.79 14.85
C ALA A 163 21.68 8.57 14.09
N ILE A 164 20.90 7.48 13.98
CA ILE A 164 21.28 6.29 13.20
C ILE A 164 21.56 6.66 11.73
N LEU A 165 20.71 7.49 11.12
CA LEU A 165 20.92 7.91 9.73
C LEU A 165 22.12 8.85 9.59
N ALA A 166 22.29 9.81 10.50
CA ALA A 166 23.38 10.80 10.47
C ALA A 166 24.76 10.15 10.57
N ASP A 167 24.89 9.15 11.44
CA ASP A 167 26.13 8.40 11.67
C ASP A 167 26.38 7.31 10.61
N CYS A 168 25.41 7.05 9.72
CA CYS A 168 25.54 6.02 8.70
C CYS A 168 26.55 6.43 7.60
N PRO A 169 27.59 5.61 7.31
CA PRO A 169 28.56 5.91 6.26
C PRO A 169 27.95 5.87 4.85
N LEU A 170 26.75 5.30 4.70
CA LEU A 170 26.01 5.21 3.45
C LEU A 170 24.93 6.29 3.31
N ARG A 171 24.82 7.25 4.25
CA ARG A 171 23.77 8.29 4.23
C ARG A 171 23.72 9.08 2.92
N ASP A 172 24.88 9.33 2.31
CA ASP A 172 24.99 10.08 1.03
C ASP A 172 24.54 9.24 -0.18
N ARG A 173 24.07 8.00 0.07
CA ARG A 173 23.49 7.07 -0.90
C ARG A 173 22.02 6.76 -0.60
N LEU A 174 21.41 7.48 0.34
CA LEU A 174 20.01 7.30 0.68
C LEU A 174 19.13 7.51 -0.55
N ALA A 175 18.34 6.48 -0.88
CA ALA A 175 17.44 6.46 -2.02
C ALA A 175 15.97 6.33 -1.61
N MET A 176 15.73 5.63 -0.51
CA MET A 176 14.39 5.33 -0.02
C MET A 176 14.40 5.22 1.50
N ILE A 177 13.36 5.75 2.12
CA ILE A 177 12.95 5.39 3.47
C ILE A 177 11.73 4.48 3.34
N TYR A 178 11.85 3.23 3.77
CA TYR A 178 10.77 2.25 3.73
C TYR A 178 10.30 1.95 5.14
N ILE A 179 9.01 2.10 5.42
CA ILE A 179 8.46 1.82 6.76
C ILE A 179 7.23 0.93 6.72
N GLU A 180 7.06 0.09 7.74
CA GLU A 180 5.85 -0.66 8.05
C GLU A 180 5.33 -0.18 9.41
N THR A 181 4.14 0.39 9.44
CA THR A 181 3.55 0.95 10.66
C THR A 181 2.04 0.73 10.67
N PRO A 182 1.48 0.00 11.66
CA PRO A 182 2.16 -0.64 12.79
C PRO A 182 3.02 -1.84 12.37
N ALA A 183 4.15 -2.03 13.03
CA ALA A 183 5.06 -3.14 12.78
C ALA A 183 4.62 -4.42 13.52
N ASN A 184 4.63 -5.55 12.82
CA ASN A 184 4.39 -6.87 13.39
C ASN A 184 5.63 -7.38 14.17
N PRO A 185 5.51 -7.95 15.39
CA PRO A 185 4.28 -8.45 16.01
C PRO A 185 3.63 -7.55 17.06
N THR A 186 4.29 -6.50 17.55
CA THR A 186 3.84 -5.75 18.74
C THR A 186 3.03 -4.49 18.44
N ASN A 187 2.70 -4.22 17.17
CA ASN A 187 2.03 -3.00 16.71
C ASN A 187 2.82 -1.71 17.02
N ALA A 188 4.16 -1.76 17.03
CA ALA A 188 4.97 -0.57 17.23
C ALA A 188 4.77 0.42 16.08
N LEU A 189 4.53 1.70 16.40
CA LEU A 189 4.33 2.75 15.40
C LEU A 189 5.65 3.40 14.96
N VAL A 190 5.65 3.90 13.73
CA VAL A 190 6.70 4.77 13.16
C VAL A 190 6.06 6.05 12.65
N ASP A 191 6.70 7.20 12.91
CA ASP A 191 6.20 8.52 12.52
C ASP A 191 6.45 8.79 11.03
N ILE A 192 5.38 8.73 10.24
CA ILE A 192 5.43 8.89 8.78
C ILE A 192 5.85 10.31 8.39
N GLU A 193 5.34 11.31 9.10
CA GLU A 193 5.65 12.72 8.82
C GLU A 193 7.11 13.02 9.12
N PHE A 194 7.62 12.50 10.23
CA PHE A 194 9.03 12.60 10.56
C PHE A 194 9.91 11.93 9.48
N CYS A 195 9.55 10.74 9.00
CA CYS A 195 10.28 10.09 7.90
C CYS A 195 10.26 10.92 6.61
N SER A 196 9.14 11.56 6.27
CA SER A 196 9.02 12.49 5.14
C SER A 196 9.97 13.69 5.29
N GLN A 197 10.07 14.25 6.49
CA GLN A 197 10.99 15.35 6.80
C GLN A 197 12.46 14.88 6.74
N LEU A 198 12.74 13.67 7.21
CA LEU A 198 14.07 13.07 7.19
C LEU A 198 14.55 12.82 5.76
N ALA A 199 13.69 12.28 4.90
CA ALA A 199 13.96 12.08 3.48
C ALA A 199 14.37 13.38 2.77
N LYS A 200 13.67 14.49 3.06
CA LYS A 200 14.01 15.81 2.52
C LYS A 200 15.33 16.36 3.04
N ARG A 201 15.61 16.17 4.33
CA ARG A 201 16.82 16.70 5.00
C ARG A 201 18.10 15.99 4.56
N TYR A 202 18.03 14.67 4.38
CA TYR A 202 19.16 13.83 4.02
C TYR A 202 19.21 13.45 2.53
N ALA A 203 18.42 14.12 1.69
CA ALA A 203 18.42 13.93 0.24
C ALA A 203 19.81 14.24 -0.36
N PRO A 204 20.55 13.24 -0.88
CA PRO A 204 21.90 13.48 -1.39
C PRO A 204 21.87 14.12 -2.77
N ASN A 205 22.69 15.16 -2.97
CA ASN A 205 22.93 15.78 -4.29
C ASN A 205 21.64 16.21 -5.05
N GLY A 206 20.61 16.64 -4.32
CA GLY A 206 19.32 17.02 -4.92
C GLY A 206 18.50 15.85 -5.48
N ARG A 207 18.90 14.60 -5.21
CA ARG A 207 18.10 13.41 -5.51
C ARG A 207 16.86 13.39 -4.63
N GLU A 208 15.74 13.01 -5.22
CA GLU A 208 14.54 12.71 -4.46
C GLU A 208 14.65 11.38 -3.71
N VAL A 209 14.43 11.39 -2.39
CA VAL A 209 14.37 10.20 -1.53
C VAL A 209 12.90 9.83 -1.35
N ILE A 210 12.53 8.61 -1.77
CA ILE A 210 11.15 8.14 -1.70
C ILE A 210 10.80 7.65 -0.30
N VAL A 211 9.67 8.09 0.24
CA VAL A 211 9.07 7.50 1.45
C VAL A 211 7.98 6.52 1.07
N ALA A 212 8.22 5.24 1.26
CA ALA A 212 7.28 4.17 1.00
C ALA A 212 6.76 3.57 2.31
N VAL A 213 5.44 3.43 2.44
CA VAL A 213 4.80 2.91 3.66
C VAL A 213 4.01 1.65 3.33
N ASP A 214 4.38 0.51 3.92
CA ASP A 214 3.48 -0.64 3.97
C ASP A 214 2.38 -0.37 5.00
N ASN A 215 1.17 -0.19 4.51
CA ASN A 215 -0.01 0.18 5.29
C ASN A 215 -1.00 -0.99 5.42
N THR A 216 -0.53 -2.23 5.24
CA THR A 216 -1.40 -3.41 5.19
C THR A 216 -2.28 -3.58 6.43
N PHE A 217 -1.83 -3.17 7.62
CA PHE A 217 -2.53 -3.42 8.89
C PHE A 217 -3.71 -2.49 9.16
N LEU A 218 -3.55 -1.19 8.84
CA LEU A 218 -4.55 -0.17 9.16
C LEU A 218 -5.25 0.39 7.92
N GLY A 219 -4.57 0.37 6.77
CA GLY A 219 -5.10 0.93 5.56
C GLY A 219 -6.13 0.04 4.85
N PRO A 220 -6.87 0.63 3.89
CA PRO A 220 -6.85 2.06 3.58
C PRO A 220 -7.86 2.86 4.42
N LEU A 221 -8.35 2.31 5.54
CA LEU A 221 -9.43 2.93 6.32
C LEU A 221 -8.94 3.74 7.52
N TRP A 222 -7.98 3.20 8.28
CA TRP A 222 -7.64 3.68 9.62
C TRP A 222 -6.29 4.37 9.71
N GLN A 223 -5.54 4.42 8.61
CA GLN A 223 -4.31 5.21 8.46
C GLN A 223 -4.16 5.58 6.99
N HIS A 224 -3.78 6.83 6.70
CA HIS A 224 -3.64 7.36 5.34
C HIS A 224 -2.25 7.99 5.15
N PRO A 225 -1.20 7.20 4.85
CA PRO A 225 0.18 7.68 4.86
C PRO A 225 0.45 8.85 3.92
N LEU A 226 -0.25 8.95 2.79
CA LEU A 226 -0.10 10.07 1.84
C LEU A 226 -0.43 11.42 2.51
N LYS A 227 -1.40 11.46 3.43
CA LYS A 227 -1.75 12.67 4.21
C LYS A 227 -0.66 13.07 5.21
N HIS A 228 0.23 12.13 5.53
CA HIS A 228 1.37 12.34 6.42
C HIS A 228 2.70 12.49 5.66
N GLY A 229 2.64 12.68 4.34
CA GLY A 229 3.83 12.98 3.54
C GLY A 229 4.59 11.77 2.98
N ALA A 230 4.00 10.57 3.02
CA ALA A 230 4.50 9.44 2.23
C ALA A 230 4.35 9.71 0.72
N ASP A 231 5.28 9.18 -0.08
CA ASP A 231 5.20 9.22 -1.54
C ASP A 231 4.41 8.04 -2.11
N LEU A 232 4.60 6.86 -1.50
CA LEU A 232 3.99 5.60 -1.91
C LEU A 232 3.35 4.89 -0.72
N VAL A 233 2.16 4.35 -0.94
CA VAL A 233 1.48 3.44 0.00
C VAL A 233 1.42 2.07 -0.62
N LEU A 234 1.90 1.07 0.11
CA LEU A 234 1.98 -0.32 -0.31
C LEU A 234 1.03 -1.17 0.51
N TYR A 235 0.45 -2.16 -0.16
CA TYR A 235 -0.47 -3.11 0.44
C TYR A 235 -0.15 -4.54 0.01
N SER A 236 -0.20 -5.46 0.95
CA SER A 236 -0.62 -6.82 0.67
C SER A 236 -2.16 -6.87 0.65
N ALA A 237 -2.75 -6.63 -0.52
CA ALA A 237 -4.20 -6.72 -0.73
C ALA A 237 -4.78 -8.13 -0.43
N THR A 238 -3.92 -9.16 -0.36
CA THR A 238 -4.23 -10.49 0.18
C THR A 238 -4.88 -10.49 1.57
N LYS A 239 -4.53 -9.51 2.43
CA LYS A 239 -4.93 -9.50 3.84
C LYS A 239 -6.34 -8.91 4.02
N TYR A 240 -6.42 -7.68 4.53
CA TYR A 240 -7.71 -7.05 4.88
C TYR A 240 -8.54 -6.66 3.66
N ILE A 241 -7.89 -6.17 2.60
CA ILE A 241 -8.56 -5.73 1.37
C ILE A 241 -9.34 -6.89 0.74
N GLY A 242 -8.65 -8.00 0.45
CA GLY A 242 -9.23 -9.24 -0.07
C GLY A 242 -10.17 -9.89 0.94
N GLY A 243 -9.70 -10.17 2.16
CA GLY A 243 -10.57 -10.49 3.32
C GLY A 243 -11.24 -11.86 3.33
N HIS A 244 -10.96 -12.74 2.36
CA HIS A 244 -11.61 -14.05 2.23
C HIS A 244 -10.63 -15.24 2.13
N SER A 245 -9.32 -14.99 2.24
CA SER A 245 -8.25 -16.01 2.17
C SER A 245 -8.19 -16.81 0.86
N ASP A 246 -8.84 -16.34 -0.21
CA ASP A 246 -8.98 -17.04 -1.50
C ASP A 246 -8.21 -16.36 -2.65
N LEU A 247 -7.56 -15.22 -2.40
CA LEU A 247 -6.78 -14.48 -3.39
C LEU A 247 -5.45 -13.99 -2.81
N ILE A 248 -4.44 -13.90 -3.66
CA ILE A 248 -3.17 -13.21 -3.39
C ILE A 248 -3.12 -11.98 -4.30
N ALA A 249 -2.79 -10.83 -3.73
CA ALA A 249 -2.65 -9.59 -4.47
C ALA A 249 -1.85 -8.54 -3.69
N GLY A 250 -1.35 -7.55 -4.41
CA GLY A 250 -0.75 -6.34 -3.86
C GLY A 250 -1.25 -5.08 -4.53
N ALA A 251 -1.01 -3.94 -3.90
CA ALA A 251 -1.29 -2.64 -4.49
C ALA A 251 -0.20 -1.62 -4.09
N CYS A 252 0.03 -0.64 -4.97
CA CYS A 252 0.85 0.54 -4.70
C CYS A 252 0.03 1.77 -5.11
N LEU A 253 -0.11 2.77 -4.23
CA LEU A 253 -0.86 4.01 -4.46
C LEU A 253 0.03 5.24 -4.21
N GLY A 254 -0.27 6.36 -4.89
CA GLY A 254 0.49 7.60 -4.75
C GLY A 254 0.09 8.66 -5.79
N SER A 255 0.97 9.63 -6.05
CA SER A 255 0.74 10.59 -7.13
C SER A 255 1.04 9.97 -8.50
N ARG A 256 0.47 10.52 -9.58
CA ARG A 256 0.73 10.01 -10.94
C ARG A 256 2.22 10.00 -11.28
N ALA A 257 2.93 11.07 -10.91
CA ALA A 257 4.36 11.18 -11.13
C ALA A 257 5.15 10.07 -10.42
N LYS A 258 4.71 9.69 -9.21
CA LYS A 258 5.35 8.62 -8.42
C LYS A 258 4.96 7.22 -8.89
N LEU A 259 3.78 7.06 -9.46
CA LEU A 259 3.31 5.75 -9.94
C LEU A 259 3.79 5.43 -11.35
N ALA A 260 4.09 6.43 -12.18
CA ALA A 260 4.59 6.24 -13.54
C ALA A 260 5.79 5.25 -13.63
N PRO A 261 6.91 5.42 -12.89
CA PRO A 261 8.02 4.46 -12.95
C PRO A 261 7.65 3.09 -12.37
N VAL A 262 6.74 3.03 -11.40
CA VAL A 262 6.27 1.78 -10.79
C VAL A 262 5.41 0.98 -11.78
N LYS A 263 4.46 1.61 -12.48
CA LYS A 263 3.62 0.98 -13.52
C LYS A 263 4.45 0.57 -14.74
N ALA A 264 5.42 1.39 -15.14
CA ALA A 264 6.38 1.03 -16.17
C ALA A 264 7.15 -0.23 -15.78
N LEU A 265 7.74 -0.27 -14.59
CA LEU A 265 8.49 -1.44 -14.15
C LEU A 265 7.60 -2.68 -13.94
N ARG A 266 6.37 -2.52 -13.43
CA ARG A 266 5.37 -3.60 -13.33
C ARG A 266 5.16 -4.27 -14.68
N THR A 267 5.04 -3.47 -15.74
CA THR A 267 4.84 -3.93 -17.11
C THR A 267 6.01 -4.77 -17.62
N PHE A 268 7.24 -4.41 -17.26
CA PHE A 268 8.46 -5.10 -17.74
C PHE A 268 8.89 -6.27 -16.86
N LEU A 269 8.62 -6.22 -15.55
CA LEU A 269 8.81 -7.36 -14.66
C LEU A 269 7.66 -8.39 -14.76
N GLY A 270 6.53 -8.00 -15.34
CA GLY A 270 5.37 -8.87 -15.50
C GLY A 270 4.64 -9.15 -14.17
N THR A 271 4.61 -8.18 -13.26
CA THR A 271 4.14 -8.36 -11.88
C THR A 271 2.68 -7.93 -11.65
N MET A 272 1.94 -7.58 -12.70
CA MET A 272 0.52 -7.23 -12.60
C MET A 272 -0.36 -8.42 -12.19
N ALA A 273 -1.47 -8.16 -11.51
CA ALA A 273 -2.46 -9.20 -11.24
C ALA A 273 -3.23 -9.59 -12.52
N GLY A 274 -3.84 -10.78 -12.52
CA GLY A 274 -4.79 -11.17 -13.56
C GLY A 274 -6.18 -10.51 -13.40
N PRO A 275 -6.99 -10.43 -14.48
CA PRO A 275 -8.32 -9.82 -14.44
C PRO A 275 -9.27 -10.51 -13.45
N TRP A 276 -9.17 -11.84 -13.28
CA TRP A 276 -9.91 -12.56 -12.25
C TRP A 276 -9.62 -12.06 -10.83
N THR A 277 -8.34 -11.88 -10.49
CA THR A 277 -7.92 -11.31 -9.20
C THR A 277 -8.43 -9.87 -9.05
N GLY A 278 -8.35 -9.08 -10.13
CA GLY A 278 -8.91 -7.74 -10.19
C GLY A 278 -10.40 -7.70 -9.84
N TRP A 279 -11.17 -8.57 -10.49
CA TRP A 279 -12.60 -8.71 -10.27
C TRP A 279 -12.96 -9.16 -8.85
N LEU A 280 -12.24 -10.15 -8.29
CA LEU A 280 -12.44 -10.59 -6.90
C LEU A 280 -12.16 -9.48 -5.89
N LEU A 281 -11.13 -8.66 -6.14
CA LEU A 281 -10.83 -7.50 -5.30
C LEU A 281 -11.90 -6.42 -5.43
N MET A 282 -12.39 -6.11 -6.64
CA MET A 282 -13.50 -5.18 -6.81
C MET A 282 -14.72 -5.60 -6.00
N ARG A 283 -15.07 -6.89 -6.02
CA ARG A 283 -16.12 -7.48 -5.16
C ARG A 283 -15.81 -7.31 -3.68
N SER A 284 -14.56 -7.54 -3.29
CA SER A 284 -14.14 -7.47 -1.88
C SER A 284 -14.22 -6.04 -1.32
N LEU A 285 -13.95 -5.02 -2.15
CA LEU A 285 -14.04 -3.61 -1.75
C LEU A 285 -15.44 -3.18 -1.32
N GLU A 286 -16.50 -3.79 -1.87
CA GLU A 286 -17.90 -3.48 -1.51
C GLU A 286 -18.21 -3.72 -0.02
N THR A 287 -17.47 -4.63 0.64
CA THR A 287 -17.67 -4.97 2.06
C THR A 287 -16.49 -4.57 2.95
N LEU A 288 -15.48 -3.91 2.40
CA LEU A 288 -14.22 -3.63 3.09
C LEU A 288 -14.43 -2.93 4.44
N LYS A 289 -15.12 -1.79 4.44
CA LYS A 289 -15.35 -1.02 5.67
C LYS A 289 -16.25 -1.74 6.66
N LEU A 290 -17.25 -2.49 6.20
CA LEU A 290 -18.07 -3.32 7.08
C LEU A 290 -17.23 -4.38 7.79
N ARG A 291 -16.43 -5.15 7.04
CA ARG A 291 -15.55 -6.21 7.57
C ARG A 291 -14.52 -5.64 8.54
N MET A 292 -13.77 -4.63 8.12
CA MET A 292 -12.70 -4.04 8.94
C MET A 292 -13.24 -3.32 10.18
N THR A 293 -14.42 -2.69 10.11
CA THR A 293 -15.06 -2.10 11.30
C THR A 293 -15.47 -3.18 12.30
N ALA A 294 -16.05 -4.29 11.82
CA ALA A 294 -16.42 -5.41 12.69
C ALA A 294 -15.18 -6.07 13.31
N GLN A 295 -14.12 -6.30 12.52
CA GLN A 295 -12.84 -6.82 13.00
C GLN A 295 -12.22 -5.93 14.09
N MET A 296 -12.18 -4.61 13.88
CA MET A 296 -11.67 -3.65 14.86
C MET A 296 -12.50 -3.66 16.16
N LYS A 297 -13.84 -3.68 16.07
CA LYS A 297 -14.72 -3.76 17.25
C LYS A 297 -14.50 -5.07 18.01
N ASN A 298 -14.43 -6.19 17.30
CA ASN A 298 -14.17 -7.50 17.90
C ASN A 298 -12.79 -7.56 18.55
N ALA A 299 -11.78 -6.99 17.91
CA ALA A 299 -10.44 -6.93 18.46
C ALA A 299 -10.42 -6.18 19.80
N ARG A 300 -11.18 -5.09 19.94
CA ARG A 300 -11.32 -4.39 21.22
C ARG A 300 -11.87 -5.31 22.32
N TYR A 301 -12.95 -6.04 22.05
CA TYR A 301 -13.52 -6.96 23.04
C TYR A 301 -12.54 -8.06 23.46
N VAL A 302 -11.82 -8.64 22.51
CA VAL A 302 -10.82 -9.69 22.79
C VAL A 302 -9.63 -9.11 23.57
N ALA A 303 -9.11 -7.95 23.17
CA ALA A 303 -7.99 -7.32 23.83
C ALA A 303 -8.34 -6.96 25.28
N ASP A 304 -9.50 -6.35 25.52
CA ASP A 304 -9.97 -5.99 26.87
C ASP A 304 -10.12 -7.24 27.75
N PHE A 305 -10.70 -8.33 27.23
CA PHE A 305 -10.77 -9.60 27.96
C PHE A 305 -9.39 -10.16 28.31
N LEU A 306 -8.44 -10.15 27.36
CA LEU A 306 -7.08 -10.65 27.58
C LEU A 306 -6.31 -9.82 28.59
N ALA A 307 -6.53 -8.49 28.63
CA ALA A 307 -5.83 -7.59 29.55
C ALA A 307 -6.13 -7.91 31.03
N ASP A 308 -7.34 -8.40 31.32
CA ASP A 308 -7.78 -8.76 32.68
C ASP A 308 -7.54 -10.25 33.02
N HIS A 309 -7.03 -11.06 32.08
CA HIS A 309 -6.95 -12.50 32.25
C HIS A 309 -5.68 -12.94 33.03
N PRO A 310 -5.79 -13.76 34.11
CA PRO A 310 -4.66 -14.06 35.00
C PRO A 310 -3.52 -14.89 34.36
N LYS A 311 -3.77 -15.52 33.20
CA LYS A 311 -2.73 -16.22 32.41
C LYS A 311 -2.08 -15.34 31.33
N VAL A 312 -2.47 -14.09 31.21
CA VAL A 312 -1.91 -13.15 30.23
C VAL A 312 -0.99 -12.19 30.98
N GLN A 313 0.26 -12.10 30.52
CA GLN A 313 1.26 -11.21 31.09
C GLN A 313 1.15 -9.80 30.53
N ARG A 314 0.90 -9.68 29.22
CA ARG A 314 0.87 -8.39 28.52
C ARG A 314 0.05 -8.48 27.24
N VAL A 315 -0.68 -7.41 26.91
CA VAL A 315 -1.39 -7.25 25.63
C VAL A 315 -0.77 -6.11 24.82
N TYR A 316 -0.56 -6.34 23.53
CA TYR A 316 -0.08 -5.37 22.55
C TYR A 316 -1.23 -5.03 21.59
N TYR A 317 -1.93 -3.94 21.90
CA TYR A 317 -3.04 -3.46 21.11
C TYR A 317 -3.07 -1.93 21.13
N LEU A 318 -3.19 -1.31 19.95
CA LEU A 318 -3.19 0.16 19.85
C LEU A 318 -4.33 0.80 20.63
N GLY A 319 -5.46 0.10 20.78
CA GLY A 319 -6.61 0.60 21.54
C GLY A 319 -6.39 0.67 23.05
N HIS A 320 -5.28 0.10 23.56
CA HIS A 320 -4.88 0.16 24.97
C HIS A 320 -3.83 1.23 25.25
N LEU A 321 -3.36 1.97 24.24
CA LEU A 321 -2.42 3.07 24.46
C LEU A 321 -3.11 4.19 25.26
N THR A 322 -2.43 4.67 26.29
CA THR A 322 -2.86 5.78 27.16
C THR A 322 -1.89 6.97 27.05
N GLU A 323 -2.22 8.12 27.61
CA GLU A 323 -1.41 9.35 27.53
C GLU A 323 0.02 9.19 28.07
N GLU A 324 0.24 8.25 28.98
CA GLU A 324 1.55 7.92 29.55
C GLU A 324 2.43 7.11 28.58
N HIS A 325 1.84 6.47 27.56
CA HIS A 325 2.61 5.68 26.60
C HIS A 325 3.36 6.59 25.62
N PRO A 326 4.68 6.40 25.39
CA PRO A 326 5.48 7.27 24.53
C PRO A 326 4.93 7.45 23.11
N GLN A 327 4.24 6.43 22.58
CA GLN A 327 3.66 6.44 21.23
C GLN A 327 2.21 6.93 21.16
N PHE A 328 1.58 7.32 22.26
CA PHE A 328 0.16 7.71 22.26
C PHE A 328 -0.11 8.98 21.44
N ALA A 329 0.74 10.00 21.58
CA ALA A 329 0.61 11.22 20.78
C ALA A 329 0.72 10.93 19.28
N LEU A 330 1.64 10.05 18.88
CA LEU A 330 1.78 9.61 17.49
C LEU A 330 0.55 8.83 17.02
N TYR A 331 0.05 7.88 17.82
CA TYR A 331 -1.18 7.14 17.51
C TYR A 331 -2.36 8.08 17.23
N ARG A 332 -2.58 9.06 18.12
CA ARG A 332 -3.67 10.06 17.99
C ARG A 332 -3.52 10.95 16.75
N LYS A 333 -2.28 11.22 16.33
CA LYS A 333 -1.97 12.04 15.16
C LYS A 333 -2.11 11.28 13.84
N GLN A 334 -1.68 10.01 13.81
CA GLN A 334 -1.49 9.25 12.57
C GLN A 334 -2.59 8.22 12.29
N CYS A 335 -3.30 7.76 13.31
CA CYS A 335 -4.27 6.67 13.19
C CYS A 335 -5.69 7.15 13.54
N LEU A 336 -6.66 6.74 12.75
CA LEU A 336 -8.09 6.99 13.00
C LEU A 336 -8.71 5.90 13.89
N ALA A 337 -8.11 4.71 13.93
CA ALA A 337 -8.58 3.58 14.70
C ALA A 337 -7.44 2.58 15.00
N PRO A 338 -7.61 1.69 15.99
CA PRO A 338 -6.55 0.77 16.44
C PRO A 338 -6.37 -0.48 15.57
N GLY A 339 -7.23 -0.68 14.55
CA GLY A 339 -7.21 -1.86 13.70
C GLY A 339 -7.68 -3.14 14.38
N GLY A 340 -7.41 -4.29 13.75
CA GLY A 340 -7.86 -5.60 14.21
C GLY A 340 -6.76 -6.52 14.76
N MET A 341 -5.51 -6.05 14.80
CA MET A 341 -4.36 -6.87 15.21
C MET A 341 -4.10 -6.81 16.71
N ILE A 342 -3.94 -7.98 17.32
CA ILE A 342 -3.63 -8.15 18.75
C ILE A 342 -2.49 -9.15 18.86
N SER A 343 -1.51 -8.84 19.71
CA SER A 343 -0.55 -9.83 20.22
C SER A 343 -0.60 -9.81 21.74
N PHE A 344 -0.25 -10.92 22.39
CA PHE A 344 -0.17 -10.96 23.85
C PHE A 344 0.86 -12.00 24.30
N GLU A 345 1.41 -11.80 25.49
CA GLU A 345 2.34 -12.71 26.13
C GLU A 345 1.58 -13.59 27.13
N ILE A 346 1.75 -14.91 27.03
CA ILE A 346 1.16 -15.87 27.95
C ILE A 346 2.12 -16.18 29.10
N VAL A 347 1.58 -16.29 30.32
CA VAL A 347 2.36 -16.72 31.49
C VAL A 347 2.74 -18.20 31.31
N GLY A 348 4.02 -18.51 31.46
CA GLY A 348 4.55 -19.89 31.34
C GLY A 348 5.35 -20.18 30.06
N GLY A 349 5.54 -19.18 29.20
CA GLY A 349 6.45 -19.25 28.05
C GLY A 349 5.99 -20.21 26.95
N GLU A 350 6.94 -20.67 26.14
CA GLU A 350 6.72 -21.44 24.91
C GLU A 350 5.80 -22.66 25.11
N ALA A 351 6.04 -23.44 26.17
CA ALA A 351 5.28 -24.65 26.42
C ALA A 351 3.78 -24.37 26.72
N GLU A 352 3.45 -23.25 27.37
CA GLU A 352 2.04 -22.86 27.56
C GLU A 352 1.47 -22.24 26.28
N ALA A 353 2.26 -21.47 25.53
CA ALA A 353 1.84 -20.93 24.23
C ALA A 353 1.42 -22.05 23.25
N PHE A 354 2.18 -23.15 23.19
CA PHE A 354 1.85 -24.31 22.36
C PHE A 354 0.65 -25.12 22.87
N ARG A 355 0.32 -25.05 24.16
CA ARG A 355 -0.90 -25.68 24.69
C ARG A 355 -2.15 -24.86 24.43
N PHE A 356 -2.00 -23.55 24.30
CA PHE A 356 -3.10 -22.63 24.03
C PHE A 356 -3.59 -22.72 22.57
N LEU A 357 -2.65 -22.81 21.63
CA LEU A 357 -2.90 -23.02 20.19
C LEU A 357 -3.31 -24.46 19.90
#